data_AF-A0A559IEL3-F1
#
_entry.id   AF-A0A559IEL3-F1
#
_cell.length_a   1.000
_cell.length_b   1.000
_cell.length_c   1.000
_cell.angle_alpha   90.00
_cell.angle_beta   90.00
_cell.angle_gamma   90.00
#
_symmetry.space_group_name_H-M   'P 1'
#
loop_
_entity.id
_entity.type
_entity.pdbx_description
1 polymer ?
#
loop_
_entity_poly.entity_id
_entity_poly.type
_entity_poly.pdbx_seq_one_letter_code
_entity_poly.pdbx_strand_id
1 'polypeptide(L)'
;MAGVAFNGSNISDSTKSGHVTYDIERWVPSYCTGWDQYGNCISTGGGYWTSAGSGSTGAKITGSKVQSNSNVYVNQKPIACVGDVSTSENWRADPPVPSGGGDTRIVNIRPSTSGSGSGSISSGSTKVFVGGKAVAFIGSDVRTHLGTQARIDTGSTSVFVG
;
A
#
# COMPACT_ATOMS: atom_id res chain seq x y z
N MET A 1 11.18 -19.75 21.32
CA MET A 1 11.51 -18.35 21.67
C MET A 1 11.82 -17.61 20.38
N ALA A 2 11.45 -16.34 20.27
CA ALA A 2 11.64 -15.56 19.04
C ALA A 2 12.91 -14.69 19.14
N GLY A 3 13.62 -14.52 18.04
CA GLY A 3 14.79 -13.64 17.99
C GLY A 3 14.41 -12.18 18.22
N VAL A 4 15.18 -11.47 19.03
CA VAL A 4 14.97 -10.02 19.26
C VAL A 4 15.16 -9.26 17.96
N ALA A 5 14.20 -8.40 17.62
CA ALA A 5 14.29 -7.53 16.45
C ALA A 5 15.26 -6.38 16.72
N PHE A 6 15.92 -5.88 15.67
CA PHE A 6 16.90 -4.81 15.76
C PHE A 6 16.79 -3.87 14.56
N ASN A 7 17.51 -2.75 14.61
CA ASN A 7 17.55 -1.79 13.52
C ASN A 7 17.98 -2.45 12.19
N GLY A 8 17.14 -2.34 11.17
CA GLY A 8 17.34 -3.00 9.88
C GLY A 8 16.72 -4.40 9.77
N SER A 9 16.02 -4.90 10.80
CA SER A 9 15.13 -6.07 10.67
C SER A 9 14.10 -5.84 9.57
N ASN A 10 13.76 -6.89 8.82
CA ASN A 10 12.80 -6.83 7.72
C ASN A 10 11.37 -6.90 8.26
N ILE A 11 10.47 -6.21 7.57
CA ILE A 11 9.03 -6.24 7.83
C ILE A 11 8.35 -6.88 6.62
N SER A 12 7.40 -7.78 6.87
CA SER A 12 6.64 -8.47 5.85
C SER A 12 5.84 -7.49 5.00
N ASP A 13 5.66 -7.79 3.72
CA ASP A 13 4.71 -7.07 2.88
C ASP A 13 3.28 -7.17 3.45
N SER A 14 2.44 -6.18 3.14
CA SER A 14 1.00 -6.25 3.42
C SER A 14 0.19 -5.52 2.36
N THR A 15 -1.10 -5.83 2.23
CA THR A 15 -1.96 -5.23 1.22
C THR A 15 -3.19 -4.60 1.85
N LYS A 16 -3.48 -3.33 1.51
CA LYS A 16 -4.75 -2.69 1.83
C LYS A 16 -5.71 -2.86 0.67
N SER A 17 -6.69 -3.75 0.83
CA SER A 17 -7.73 -3.98 -0.17
C SER A 17 -8.57 -2.73 -0.41
N GLY A 18 -8.92 -2.48 -1.68
CA GLY A 18 -9.80 -1.36 -2.07
C GLY A 18 -9.24 0.03 -1.79
N HIS A 19 -7.91 0.17 -1.66
CA HIS A 19 -7.30 1.46 -1.39
C HIS A 19 -7.37 2.43 -2.57
N VAL A 20 -7.22 1.90 -3.78
CA VAL A 20 -7.22 2.68 -5.02
C VAL A 20 -8.55 2.49 -5.73
N THR A 21 -9.26 3.57 -6.01
CA THR A 21 -10.52 3.59 -6.74
C THR A 21 -10.39 4.40 -8.02
N TYR A 22 -11.19 4.09 -9.03
CA TYR A 22 -11.18 4.79 -10.31
C TYR A 22 -12.53 4.66 -11.02
N ASP A 23 -12.80 5.59 -11.92
CA ASP A 23 -13.98 5.57 -12.78
C ASP A 23 -13.61 5.04 -14.17
N ILE A 24 -14.56 4.37 -14.81
CA ILE A 24 -14.43 3.81 -16.15
C ILE A 24 -15.36 4.60 -17.05
N GLU A 25 -14.84 5.11 -18.16
CA GLU A 25 -15.63 5.76 -19.18
C GLU A 25 -15.50 5.02 -20.52
N ARG A 26 -16.58 5.00 -21.29
CA ARG A 26 -16.63 4.42 -22.63
C ARG A 26 -16.88 5.51 -23.67
N TRP A 27 -16.18 5.42 -24.80
CA TRP A 27 -16.38 6.32 -25.92
C TRP A 27 -17.67 5.97 -26.65
N VAL A 28 -18.50 6.98 -26.92
CA VAL A 28 -19.65 6.87 -27.81
C VAL A 28 -19.21 7.43 -29.16
N PRO A 29 -19.00 6.59 -30.19
CA PRO A 29 -18.59 7.08 -31.51
C PRO A 29 -19.66 8.01 -32.08
N SER A 30 -19.23 8.98 -32.89
CA SER A 30 -20.18 9.87 -33.55
C SER A 30 -21.08 9.10 -34.49
N TYR A 31 -22.37 9.40 -34.47
CA TYR A 31 -23.37 8.80 -35.35
C TYR A 31 -24.32 9.86 -35.87
N CYS A 32 -24.97 9.57 -36.99
CA CYS A 32 -25.94 10.48 -37.57
C CYS A 32 -27.30 10.34 -36.89
N THR A 33 -27.88 11.45 -36.43
CA THR A 33 -29.21 11.51 -35.83
C THR A 33 -30.27 12.04 -36.80
N GLY A 34 -29.87 12.63 -37.94
CA GLY A 34 -30.80 13.13 -38.96
C GLY A 34 -30.17 13.16 -40.35
N TRP A 35 -30.96 12.78 -41.36
CA TRP A 35 -30.54 12.66 -42.76
C TRP A 35 -31.37 13.59 -43.65
N ASP A 36 -30.76 14.20 -44.67
CA ASP A 36 -31.49 14.93 -45.71
C ASP A 36 -32.07 13.98 -46.78
N GLN A 37 -32.81 14.55 -47.74
CA GLN A 37 -33.40 13.81 -48.87
C GLN A 37 -32.37 13.19 -49.83
N TYR A 38 -31.09 13.53 -49.71
CA TYR A 38 -29.99 13.01 -50.52
C TYR A 38 -29.12 11.99 -49.77
N GLY A 39 -29.48 11.66 -48.52
CA GLY A 39 -28.72 10.74 -47.68
C GLY A 39 -27.47 11.35 -47.05
N ASN A 40 -27.36 12.69 -46.97
CA ASN A 40 -26.30 13.35 -46.21
C ASN A 40 -26.71 13.50 -44.75
N CYS A 41 -25.74 13.34 -43.85
CA CYS A 41 -25.96 13.59 -42.43
C CYS A 41 -26.08 15.10 -42.14
N ILE A 42 -27.18 15.53 -41.55
CA ILE A 42 -27.47 16.93 -41.20
C ILE A 42 -27.48 17.20 -39.70
N SER A 43 -27.47 16.14 -38.87
CA SER A 43 -27.36 16.25 -37.41
C SER A 43 -26.56 15.06 -36.88
N THR A 44 -25.65 15.33 -35.95
CA THR A 44 -24.77 14.32 -35.36
C THR A 44 -25.03 14.19 -33.86
N GLY A 45 -24.96 12.95 -33.37
CA GLY A 45 -24.87 12.59 -31.96
C GLY A 45 -23.59 11.83 -31.67
N GLY A 46 -23.33 11.52 -30.40
CA GLY A 46 -22.08 10.87 -29.98
C GLY A 46 -20.88 11.81 -29.95
N GLY A 47 -19.66 11.26 -30.02
CA GLY A 47 -18.43 12.03 -29.94
C GLY A 47 -18.05 12.44 -28.51
N TYR A 48 -18.50 11.68 -27.50
CA TYR A 48 -18.23 11.97 -26.10
C TYR A 48 -17.94 10.70 -25.30
N TRP A 49 -17.29 10.90 -24.16
CA TRP A 49 -17.10 9.87 -23.14
C TRP A 49 -18.30 9.83 -22.20
N THR A 50 -18.80 8.65 -21.90
CA THR A 50 -19.87 8.45 -20.92
C THR A 50 -19.42 7.50 -19.83
N SER A 51 -19.97 7.64 -18.62
CA SER A 51 -19.70 6.71 -17.52
C SER A 51 -20.08 5.28 -17.93
N ALA A 52 -19.17 4.35 -17.65
CA ALA A 52 -19.28 2.93 -17.92
C ALA A 52 -19.05 2.08 -16.65
N GLY A 53 -19.01 2.72 -15.48
CA GLY A 53 -18.84 2.09 -14.17
C GLY A 53 -17.64 2.62 -13.40
N SER A 54 -17.28 1.90 -12.34
CA SER A 54 -16.16 2.21 -11.45
C SER A 54 -15.44 0.92 -11.06
N GLY A 55 -14.17 1.02 -10.67
CA GLY A 55 -13.38 -0.09 -10.18
C GLY A 55 -12.54 0.26 -8.97
N SER A 56 -11.95 -0.78 -8.35
CA SER A 56 -10.98 -0.60 -7.27
C SER A 56 -9.89 -1.66 -7.31
N THR A 57 -8.76 -1.35 -6.68
CA THR A 57 -7.64 -2.27 -6.50
C THR A 57 -6.97 -2.04 -5.14
N GLY A 58 -6.16 -3.01 -4.71
CA GLY A 58 -5.41 -2.94 -3.46
C GLY A 58 -4.21 -2.01 -3.54
N ALA A 59 -3.62 -1.72 -2.39
CA ALA A 59 -2.30 -1.12 -2.27
C ALA A 59 -1.35 -2.07 -1.56
N LYS A 60 -0.40 -2.63 -2.30
CA LYS A 60 0.65 -3.49 -1.75
C LYS A 60 1.77 -2.61 -1.20
N ILE A 61 1.99 -2.72 0.11
CA ILE A 61 3.03 -2.02 0.87
C ILE A 61 4.24 -2.95 0.94
N THR A 62 5.40 -2.46 0.53
CA THR A 62 6.63 -3.27 0.41
C THR A 62 7.85 -2.57 0.99
N GLY A 63 8.86 -3.38 1.36
CA GLY A 63 10.25 -2.92 1.44
C GLY A 63 10.62 -2.16 2.71
N SER A 64 9.92 -2.39 3.81
CA SER A 64 10.15 -1.66 5.06
C SER A 64 11.11 -2.39 5.97
N LYS A 65 12.05 -1.64 6.55
CA LYS A 65 12.92 -2.12 7.61
C LYS A 65 12.56 -1.45 8.92
N VAL A 66 12.97 -2.02 10.04
CA VAL A 66 12.82 -1.35 11.33
C VAL A 66 13.84 -0.21 11.44
N GLN A 67 13.41 0.96 11.93
CA GLN A 67 14.28 2.03 12.40
C GLN A 67 14.19 2.14 13.90
N SER A 68 15.29 1.81 14.58
CA SER A 68 15.40 1.94 16.03
C SER A 68 16.58 2.82 16.40
N ASN A 69 16.40 3.57 17.48
CA ASN A 69 17.41 4.41 18.12
C ASN A 69 17.65 4.05 19.60
N SER A 70 17.34 2.79 19.99
CA SER A 70 17.57 2.31 21.35
C SER A 70 19.03 2.41 21.79
N ASN A 71 19.26 2.61 23.10
CA ASN A 71 20.60 2.61 23.70
C ASN A 71 21.08 1.19 24.06
N VAL A 72 20.25 0.17 23.84
CA VAL A 72 20.59 -1.25 24.04
C VAL A 72 20.81 -1.88 22.67
N TYR A 73 21.90 -2.62 22.53
CA TYR A 73 22.34 -3.15 21.25
C TYR A 73 22.39 -4.67 21.25
N VAL A 74 22.05 -5.27 20.11
CA VAL A 74 22.34 -6.65 19.77
C VAL A 74 23.14 -6.66 18.47
N ASN A 75 24.28 -7.35 18.45
CA ASN A 75 25.18 -7.38 17.28
C ASN A 75 25.52 -5.97 16.75
N GLN A 76 25.82 -5.03 17.67
CA GLN A 76 26.11 -3.62 17.38
C GLN A 76 24.96 -2.83 16.71
N LYS A 77 23.74 -3.38 16.70
CA LYS A 77 22.54 -2.70 16.19
C LYS A 77 21.57 -2.43 17.34
N PRO A 78 20.98 -1.23 17.42
CA PRO A 78 20.04 -0.92 18.48
C PRO A 78 18.82 -1.83 18.36
N ILE A 79 18.35 -2.35 19.49
CA ILE A 79 17.19 -3.26 19.53
C ILE A 79 15.91 -2.50 19.20
N ALA A 80 14.97 -3.18 18.54
CA ALA A 80 13.68 -2.63 18.22
C ALA A 80 12.73 -2.71 19.42
N CYS A 81 11.96 -1.65 19.66
CA CYS A 81 10.95 -1.57 20.71
C CYS A 81 9.60 -1.11 20.14
N VAL A 82 8.52 -1.36 20.89
CA VAL A 82 7.19 -0.85 20.55
C VAL A 82 7.22 0.68 20.44
N GLY A 83 6.58 1.19 19.38
CA GLY A 83 6.58 2.60 19.02
C GLY A 83 7.76 3.05 18.16
N ASP A 84 8.76 2.18 17.91
CA ASP A 84 9.76 2.43 16.88
C ASP A 84 9.11 2.39 15.50
N VAL A 85 9.63 3.18 14.57
CA VAL A 85 9.05 3.36 13.24
C VAL A 85 9.63 2.40 12.22
N SER A 86 8.86 2.06 11.20
CA SER A 86 9.39 1.43 9.99
C SER A 86 10.05 2.49 9.09
N THR A 87 11.15 2.13 8.42
CA THR A 87 11.73 2.95 7.35
C THR A 87 10.76 2.98 6.17
N SER A 88 10.58 4.19 5.61
CA SER A 88 9.87 4.52 4.36
C SER A 88 9.09 3.34 3.75
N GLU A 89 7.84 3.19 4.18
CA GLU A 89 6.89 2.30 3.53
C GLU A 89 6.54 2.90 2.17
N ASN A 90 6.73 2.14 1.11
CA ASN A 90 6.23 2.50 -0.21
C ASN A 90 5.10 1.55 -0.56
N TRP A 91 4.05 2.08 -1.17
CA TRP A 91 2.98 1.27 -1.72
C TRP A 91 2.76 1.56 -3.20
N ARG A 92 2.24 0.55 -3.88
CA ARG A 92 1.76 0.64 -5.27
C ARG A 92 0.43 -0.06 -5.40
N ALA A 93 -0.39 0.39 -6.35
CA ALA A 93 -1.60 -0.30 -6.75
C ALA A 93 -1.27 -1.75 -7.15
N ASP A 94 -1.93 -2.71 -6.52
CA ASP A 94 -1.72 -4.14 -6.75
C ASP A 94 -3.04 -4.91 -6.65
N PRO A 95 -3.55 -5.49 -7.75
CA PRO A 95 -3.04 -5.36 -9.12
C PRO A 95 -2.96 -3.90 -9.61
N PRO A 96 -2.11 -3.58 -10.61
CA PRO A 96 -2.06 -2.24 -11.18
C PRO A 96 -3.43 -1.75 -11.66
N VAL A 97 -3.67 -0.44 -11.60
CA VAL A 97 -4.86 0.16 -12.22
C VAL A 97 -4.85 -0.18 -13.72
N PRO A 98 -5.96 -0.68 -14.29
CA PRO A 98 -6.00 -1.02 -15.71
C PRO A 98 -5.63 0.16 -16.60
N SER A 99 -4.94 -0.12 -17.71
CA SER A 99 -4.79 0.87 -18.78
C SER A 99 -6.10 0.97 -19.57
N GLY A 100 -6.47 2.19 -19.96
CA GLY A 100 -7.51 2.37 -20.99
C GLY A 100 -7.12 1.76 -22.33
N GLY A 101 -8.07 1.69 -23.26
CA GLY A 101 -7.94 1.24 -24.64
C GLY A 101 -8.85 2.05 -25.58
N GLY A 102 -8.98 1.60 -26.84
CA GLY A 102 -9.60 2.37 -27.94
C GLY A 102 -10.89 3.13 -27.57
N ASP A 103 -11.87 2.42 -27.02
CA ASP A 103 -13.14 3.02 -26.60
C ASP A 103 -13.34 3.02 -25.08
N THR A 104 -12.29 2.87 -24.28
CA THR A 104 -12.40 2.84 -22.81
C THR A 104 -11.27 3.60 -22.16
N ARG A 105 -11.57 4.52 -21.23
CA ARG A 105 -10.54 5.21 -20.45
C ARG A 105 -10.82 5.10 -18.96
N ILE A 106 -9.74 5.13 -18.19
CA ILE A 106 -9.77 5.14 -16.73
C ILE A 106 -9.48 6.56 -16.26
N VAL A 107 -10.35 7.11 -15.43
CA VAL A 107 -10.28 8.49 -14.93
C VAL A 107 -10.49 8.53 -13.42
N ASN A 108 -10.26 9.70 -12.81
CA ASN A 108 -10.51 9.95 -11.39
C ASN A 108 -9.85 8.94 -10.43
N ILE A 109 -8.62 8.51 -10.73
CA ILE A 109 -7.87 7.60 -9.87
C ILE A 109 -7.61 8.28 -8.52
N ARG A 110 -8.02 7.63 -7.43
CA ARG A 110 -7.89 8.12 -6.04
C ARG A 110 -7.35 7.02 -5.12
N PRO A 111 -6.50 7.34 -4.13
CA PRO A 111 -5.82 8.62 -3.94
C PRO A 111 -4.72 8.87 -4.99
N SER A 112 -4.12 7.79 -5.50
CA SER A 112 -3.07 7.78 -6.54
C SER A 112 -2.81 6.32 -6.94
N THR A 113 -1.81 6.05 -7.78
CA THR A 113 -1.36 4.68 -8.10
C THR A 113 -0.19 4.22 -7.22
N SER A 114 0.42 5.13 -6.45
CA SER A 114 1.50 4.85 -5.51
C SER A 114 1.62 5.96 -4.47
N GLY A 115 2.31 5.66 -3.38
CA GLY A 115 2.61 6.64 -2.34
C GLY A 115 3.57 6.08 -1.30
N SER A 116 3.83 6.88 -0.28
CA SER A 116 4.76 6.52 0.80
C SER A 116 4.28 7.01 2.16
N GLY A 117 4.85 6.42 3.21
CA GLY A 117 4.60 6.80 4.59
C GLY A 117 5.51 6.06 5.57
N SER A 118 5.14 6.10 6.84
CA SER A 118 5.85 5.37 7.90
C SER A 118 4.84 4.64 8.78
N GLY A 119 5.15 3.40 9.09
CA GLY A 119 4.44 2.61 10.08
C GLY A 119 5.18 2.60 11.42
N SER A 120 4.63 1.85 12.36
CA SER A 120 5.18 1.72 13.72
C SER A 120 4.99 0.30 14.25
N ILE A 121 5.94 -0.19 15.03
CA ILE A 121 5.82 -1.44 15.76
C ILE A 121 4.72 -1.30 16.81
N SER A 122 3.70 -2.17 16.75
CA SER A 122 2.52 -2.12 17.62
C SER A 122 2.44 -3.25 18.65
N SER A 123 3.31 -4.27 18.56
CA SER A 123 3.40 -5.31 19.60
C SER A 123 4.85 -5.73 19.88
N GLY A 124 5.06 -6.37 21.03
CA GLY A 124 6.37 -6.76 21.54
C GLY A 124 6.23 -7.66 22.77
N SER A 125 7.32 -7.85 23.51
CA SER A 125 7.34 -8.73 24.69
C SER A 125 6.45 -8.20 25.81
N THR A 126 5.80 -9.11 26.52
CA THR A 126 5.01 -8.78 27.72
C THR A 126 5.86 -8.74 29.00
N LYS A 127 7.13 -9.12 28.91
CA LYS A 127 8.02 -9.29 30.08
C LYS A 127 9.33 -8.52 29.96
N VAL A 128 9.82 -8.30 28.75
CA VAL A 128 11.11 -7.65 28.52
C VAL A 128 10.89 -6.26 27.95
N PHE A 129 11.39 -5.27 28.68
CA PHE A 129 11.25 -3.85 28.36
C PHE A 129 12.62 -3.18 28.37
N VAL A 130 12.81 -2.22 27.46
CA VAL A 130 13.98 -1.35 27.43
C VAL A 130 13.53 0.10 27.33
N GLY A 131 14.01 0.95 28.24
CA GLY A 131 13.57 2.34 28.33
C GLY A 131 12.05 2.47 28.56
N GLY A 132 11.43 1.50 29.24
CA GLY A 132 9.98 1.44 29.47
C GLY A 132 9.15 0.97 28.27
N LYS A 133 9.77 0.62 27.13
CA LYS A 133 9.08 0.11 25.94
C LYS A 133 9.29 -1.39 25.78
N ALA A 134 8.26 -2.12 25.38
CA ALA A 134 8.34 -3.55 25.14
C ALA A 134 9.31 -3.85 23.99
N VAL A 135 10.20 -4.83 24.18
CA VAL A 135 11.16 -5.26 23.14
C VAL A 135 10.42 -6.02 22.04
N ALA A 136 10.65 -5.62 20.80
CA ALA A 136 10.07 -6.29 19.63
C ALA A 136 10.90 -7.53 19.23
N PHE A 137 10.25 -8.48 18.59
CA PHE A 137 10.84 -9.76 18.19
C PHE A 137 10.24 -10.28 16.89
N ILE A 138 10.80 -11.35 16.33
CA ILE A 138 10.27 -11.99 15.12
C ILE A 138 8.80 -12.40 15.33
N GLY A 139 7.90 -11.87 14.50
CA GLY A 139 6.45 -12.05 14.60
C GLY A 139 5.72 -10.95 15.37
N SER A 140 6.43 -9.97 15.95
CA SER A 140 5.82 -8.74 16.45
C SER A 140 5.11 -7.98 15.32
N ASP A 141 4.00 -7.34 15.65
CA ASP A 141 3.13 -6.64 14.72
C ASP A 141 3.66 -5.25 14.39
N VAL A 142 3.52 -4.88 13.13
CA VAL A 142 3.78 -3.54 12.62
C VAL A 142 2.49 -3.00 12.04
N ARG A 143 2.10 -1.81 12.51
CA ARG A 143 1.02 -1.03 11.93
C ARG A 143 1.57 -0.20 10.78
N THR A 144 1.14 -0.47 9.55
CA THR A 144 1.59 0.31 8.39
C THR A 144 0.90 1.68 8.32
N HIS A 145 1.43 2.59 7.52
CA HIS A 145 0.88 3.93 7.30
C HIS A 145 -0.51 3.94 6.67
N LEU A 146 -0.84 2.92 5.85
CA LEU A 146 -2.21 2.76 5.32
C LEU A 146 -3.14 2.07 6.31
N GLY A 147 -2.62 1.63 7.44
CA GLY A 147 -3.40 0.94 8.43
C GLY A 147 -3.72 -0.49 8.01
N THR A 148 -2.73 -1.24 7.56
CA THR A 148 -2.72 -2.70 7.54
C THR A 148 -1.82 -3.26 8.65
N GLN A 149 -1.84 -4.57 8.83
CA GLN A 149 -0.96 -5.28 9.76
C GLN A 149 0.12 -5.99 8.95
N ALA A 150 1.38 -5.76 9.32
CA ALA A 150 2.55 -6.48 8.87
C ALA A 150 3.27 -7.07 10.09
N ARG A 151 4.31 -7.88 9.87
CA ARG A 151 5.09 -8.51 10.95
C ARG A 151 6.58 -8.34 10.73
N ILE A 152 7.34 -8.38 11.82
CA ILE A 152 8.80 -8.44 11.74
C ILE A 152 9.23 -9.85 11.38
N ASP A 153 9.92 -10.01 10.26
CA ASP A 153 10.31 -11.33 9.72
C ASP A 153 11.72 -11.76 10.15
N THR A 154 12.59 -10.79 10.50
CA THR A 154 13.98 -11.08 10.85
C THR A 154 14.38 -10.46 12.18
N GLY A 155 15.32 -11.10 12.85
CA GLY A 155 15.84 -10.68 14.16
C GLY A 155 17.14 -11.42 14.48
N SER A 156 17.56 -11.35 15.73
CA SER A 156 18.79 -11.99 16.20
C SER A 156 18.68 -13.51 16.18
N THR A 157 19.77 -14.18 15.82
CA THR A 157 19.89 -15.64 15.85
C THR A 157 20.52 -16.15 17.15
N SER A 158 20.96 -15.26 18.03
CA SER A 158 21.65 -15.59 19.29
C SER A 158 20.97 -15.01 20.53
N VAL A 159 20.12 -13.99 20.37
CA VAL A 159 19.40 -13.34 21.48
C VAL A 159 17.90 -13.49 21.25
N PHE A 160 17.23 -14.12 22.21
CA PHE A 160 15.83 -14.48 22.12
C PHE A 160 15.02 -13.88 23.27
N VAL A 161 13.73 -13.71 23.04
CA VAL A 161 12.76 -13.25 24.04
C VAL A 161 11.51 -14.15 24.04
N GLY A 162 10.82 -14.16 25.18
CA GLY A 162 9.55 -14.85 25.43
C GLY A 162 8.75 -14.19 26.55
#